data_AF-K1ZIU8-F1
#
_entry.id   AF-K1ZIU8-F1
#
_cell.length_a   1.000
_cell.length_b   1.000
_cell.length_c   1.000
_cell.angle_alpha   90.00
_cell.angle_beta   90.00
_cell.angle_gamma   90.00
#
_symmetry.space_group_name_H-M   'P 1'
#
loop_
_entity.id
_entity.type
_entity.pdbx_description
1 polymer ?
#
loop_
_entity_poly.entity_id
_entity_poly.type
_entity_poly.pdbx_seq_one_letter_code
_entity_poly.pdbx_strand_id
1 'polypeptide(L)' 'MKLCVSAGLMELKKGAINWHVSHKMPKNPSIEERINWHREHQKFCACRPIPKSLEKYF' A
#
# COMPACT_ATOMS: atom_id res chain seq x y z
N MET A 1 17.28 -12.63 -24.81
CA MET A 1 18.10 -12.06 -23.72
C MET A 1 17.81 -12.83 -22.43
N LYS A 2 18.82 -13.42 -21.79
CA LYS A 2 18.70 -14.03 -20.46
C LYS A 2 18.91 -12.94 -19.42
N LEU A 3 17.96 -12.77 -18.51
CA LEU A 3 18.21 -12.19 -17.19
C LEU A 3 17.62 -13.16 -16.16
N CYS A 4 18.54 -13.82 -15.47
CA CYS A 4 18.31 -14.63 -14.30
C CYS A 4 18.01 -13.71 -13.12
N VAL A 5 16.87 -13.87 -12.44
CA VAL A 5 16.74 -13.52 -11.02
C VAL A 5 16.00 -14.64 -10.31
N SER A 6 16.72 -15.19 -9.33
CA SER A 6 16.41 -16.22 -8.36
C SER A 6 15.10 -16.05 -7.60
N ALA A 7 14.37 -17.17 -7.50
CA ALA A 7 13.66 -17.71 -6.34
C ALA A 7 13.17 -16.73 -5.25
N GLY A 8 11.84 -16.63 -5.13
CA GLY A 8 11.19 -16.07 -3.94
C GLY A 8 9.78 -15.55 -4.18
N LEU A 9 8.82 -16.48 -4.40
CA LEU A 9 7.37 -16.32 -4.20
C LEU A 9 6.83 -14.88 -4.23
N MET A 10 6.65 -14.36 -5.44
CA MET A 10 5.85 -13.17 -5.70
C MET A 10 4.37 -13.59 -5.60
N GLU A 11 3.89 -13.83 -4.37
CA GLU A 11 2.47 -14.05 -4.10
C GLU A 11 1.71 -12.77 -4.44
N LEU A 12 1.14 -12.75 -5.63
CA LEU A 12 0.24 -11.74 -6.16
C LEU A 12 -1.02 -11.65 -5.27
N LYS A 13 -0.93 -11.00 -4.11
CA LYS A 13 -2.10 -10.47 -3.40
C LYS A 13 -2.64 -9.26 -4.18
N LYS A 14 -3.33 -9.56 -5.28
CA LYS A 14 -4.16 -8.64 -6.06
C LYS A 14 -5.38 -8.23 -5.20
N GLY A 15 -5.15 -7.42 -4.17
CA GLY A 15 -6.22 -6.84 -3.36
C GLY A 15 -6.76 -5.57 -3.99
N ALA A 16 -7.84 -5.69 -4.76
CA ALA A 16 -8.75 -4.63 -5.21
C ALA A 16 -8.13 -3.33 -5.79
N ILE A 17 -7.79 -3.36 -7.09
CA ILE A 17 -7.70 -2.16 -7.94
C ILE A 17 -8.89 -1.21 -7.67
N ASN A 18 -10.08 -1.78 -7.44
CA ASN A 18 -11.31 -1.06 -7.15
C ASN A 18 -11.19 -0.11 -5.93
N TRP A 19 -10.52 -0.51 -4.85
CA TRP A 19 -10.40 0.36 -3.68
C TRP A 19 -9.55 1.60 -3.99
N HIS A 20 -8.44 1.43 -4.72
CA HIS A 20 -7.60 2.54 -5.15
C HIS A 20 -8.30 3.51 -6.12
N VAL A 21 -9.27 3.03 -6.91
CA VAL A 21 -10.04 3.89 -7.80
C VAL A 21 -10.92 4.85 -7.00
N SER A 22 -11.58 4.35 -5.95
CA SER A 22 -12.46 5.15 -5.08
C SER A 22 -11.72 5.91 -3.98
N HIS A 23 -10.60 5.39 -3.49
CA HIS A 23 -9.86 5.92 -2.34
C HIS A 23 -8.44 6.28 -2.76
N LYS A 24 -8.32 7.28 -3.64
CA LYS A 24 -7.01 7.82 -4.02
C LYS A 24 -6.46 8.64 -2.86
N MET A 25 -5.16 8.49 -2.60
CA MET A 25 -4.46 9.37 -1.66
C MET A 25 -4.57 10.82 -2.18
N PRO A 26 -4.98 11.79 -1.33
CA PRO A 26 -4.97 13.20 -1.69
C PRO A 26 -3.56 13.67 -2.11
N LYS A 27 -3.47 14.75 -2.89
CA LYS A 27 -2.17 15.30 -3.34
C LYS A 27 -1.33 15.85 -2.19
N ASN A 28 -1.97 16.37 -1.15
CA ASN A 28 -1.31 16.92 0.03
C ASN A 28 -2.10 16.56 1.30
N PRO A 29 -2.13 15.28 1.68
CA PRO A 29 -2.92 14.82 2.82
C PRO A 29 -2.28 15.33 4.11
N SER A 30 -3.12 15.72 5.07
CA SER A 30 -2.70 15.84 6.45
C SER A 30 -2.18 14.51 6.99
N ILE A 31 -1.46 14.55 8.11
CA ILE A 31 -0.94 13.34 8.76
C ILE A 31 -2.09 12.39 9.12
N GLU A 32 -3.20 12.93 9.62
CA GLU A 32 -4.39 12.17 10.01
C GLU A 32 -5.04 11.49 8.80
N GLU A 33 -5.26 12.22 7.70
CA GLU A 33 -5.78 11.64 6.46
C GLU A 33 -4.88 10.51 5.94
N ARG A 34 -3.56 10.73 6.01
CA ARG A 34 -2.58 9.74 5.56
C ARG A 34 -2.61 8.48 6.43
N ILE A 35 -2.73 8.63 7.75
CA ILE A 35 -2.88 7.51 8.69
C ILE A 35 -4.19 6.76 8.40
N ASN A 36 -5.32 7.47 8.30
CA ASN A 36 -6.60 6.83 8.05
C ASN A 36 -6.61 6.05 6.73
N TRP A 37 -6.08 6.68 5.67
CA TRP A 37 -5.94 6.03 4.36
C TRP A 37 -5.12 4.73 4.47
N HIS A 38 -3.98 4.75 5.17
CA HIS A 38 -3.15 3.56 5.34
C HIS A 38 -3.85 2.49 6.20
N ARG A 39 -4.60 2.85 7.25
CA ARG A 39 -5.39 1.90 8.06
C ARG A 39 -6.42 1.16 7.21
N GLU A 40 -7.14 1.87 6.35
CA GLU A 40 -8.12 1.24 5.46
C GLU A 40 -7.44 0.43 4.37
N HIS A 41 -6.44 0.99 3.71
CA HIS A 41 -5.65 0.31 2.67
C HIS A 41 -5.09 -1.03 3.14
N GLN A 42 -4.60 -1.12 4.39
CA GLN A 42 -4.08 -2.36 4.98
C GLN A 42 -5.17 -3.44 5.18
N LYS A 43 -6.44 -3.07 5.36
CA LYS A 43 -7.56 -4.03 5.48
C LYS A 43 -7.95 -4.65 4.14
N PHE A 44 -7.80 -3.92 3.03
CA PHE A 44 -8.28 -4.36 1.71
C PHE A 44 -7.17 -4.93 0.82
N CYS A 45 -6.01 -4.29 0.78
CA CYS A 45 -4.98 -4.56 -0.21
C CYS A 45 -3.60 -4.79 0.40
N ALA A 46 -3.19 -3.90 1.31
CA ALA A 46 -1.85 -3.89 1.90
C ALA A 46 -0.68 -3.88 0.87
N CYS A 47 -0.89 -3.49 -0.40
CA CYS A 47 0.16 -3.50 -1.43
C CYS A 47 1.31 -2.52 -1.16
N ARG A 48 1.01 -1.42 -0.46
CA ARG A 48 1.99 -0.47 0.06
C ARG A 48 2.15 -0.64 1.58
N PRO A 49 3.36 -0.98 2.07
CA PRO A 49 3.63 -1.01 3.49
C PRO A 49 3.50 0.38 4.12
N ILE A 50 3.37 0.43 5.43
CA ILE A 50 3.30 1.69 6.18
C ILE A 50 4.65 2.42 6.04
N PRO A 51 4.66 3.69 5.62
CA PRO A 51 5.89 4.49 5.53
C PRO A 51 6.56 4.65 6.89
N LYS A 52 7.90 4.68 6.92
CA LYS A 52 8.67 4.85 8.16
C LYS A 52 8.27 6.06 8.98
N SER A 53 7.99 7.18 8.30
CA SER A 53 7.53 8.42 8.94
C SER A 53 6.21 8.30 9.69
N LEU A 54 5.43 7.24 9.43
CA LEU A 54 4.15 6.96 10.07
C LEU A 54 4.20 5.80 11.07
N GLU A 55 5.32 5.09 11.22
CA GLU A 55 5.44 3.92 12.10
C GLU A 55 4.99 4.21 13.54
N LYS A 56 5.23 5.43 14.04
CA LYS A 56 4.80 5.84 15.39
C LYS A 56 3.28 5.94 15.61
N TYR A 57 2.46 5.80 14.55
CA TYR A 57 1.00 5.93 14.59
C TYR A 57 0.25 4.62 14.31
N PHE A 58 0.98 3.53 14.10
CA PHE A 58 0.49 2.18 13.76
C PHE A 58 1.06 1.17 14.75
#